data_AF-A0A563W5W2-F1
#
_entry.id   AF-A0A563W5W2-F1
#
_cell.length_a   1.000
_cell.length_b   1.000
_cell.length_c   1.000
_cell.angle_alpha   90.00
_cell.angle_beta   90.00
_cell.angle_gamma   90.00
#
_symmetry.space_group_name_H-M   'P 1'
#
loop_
_entity.id
_entity.type
_entity.pdbx_description
1 polymer ?
#
loop_
_entity_poly.entity_id
_entity_poly.type
_entity_poly.pdbx_seq_one_letter_code
_entity_poly.pdbx_strand_id
1 'polypeptide(L)' 'MTNFKEMSLKDLTNYVLAHRDDQSAWDEYVSRPRTNATRYPAPKNQKESDDQFEDFLRKQGKTI' A
#
# COMPACT_ATOMS: atom_id res chain seq x y z
N MET A 1 11.50 -18.36 -13.53
CA MET A 1 10.32 -17.63 -13.04
C MET A 1 10.45 -17.48 -11.55
N THR A 2 10.35 -16.26 -11.04
CA THR A 2 10.36 -15.99 -9.59
C THR A 2 9.04 -16.44 -8.99
N ASN A 3 9.07 -17.16 -7.86
CA ASN A 3 7.84 -17.59 -7.18
C ASN A 3 7.42 -16.56 -6.14
N PHE A 4 6.58 -15.60 -6.53
CA PHE A 4 6.15 -14.51 -5.64
C PHE A 4 5.34 -15.01 -4.43
N LYS A 5 4.63 -16.14 -4.55
CA LYS A 5 3.81 -16.72 -3.48
C LYS A 5 4.62 -17.15 -2.26
N GLU A 6 5.86 -17.59 -2.48
CA GLU A 6 6.77 -18.04 -1.41
C GLU A 6 7.56 -16.89 -0.78
N MET A 7 7.57 -15.70 -1.40
CA MET A 7 8.25 -14.53 -0.85
C MET A 7 7.52 -14.02 0.39
N SER A 8 8.30 -13.58 1.40
CA SER A 8 7.73 -12.79 2.49
C SER A 8 7.11 -11.50 1.93
N LEU A 9 6.13 -10.92 2.63
CA LEU A 9 5.53 -9.65 2.20
C LEU A 9 6.59 -8.53 2.08
N LYS A 10 7.61 -8.56 2.94
CA LYS A 10 8.73 -7.60 2.91
C LYS A 10 9.55 -7.75 1.64
N ASP A 11 9.94 -8.97 1.29
CA ASP A 11 10.76 -9.23 0.10
C ASP A 11 9.99 -8.94 -1.18
N LEU A 12 8.71 -9.31 -1.21
CA LEU A 12 7.81 -8.99 -2.32
C LEU A 12 7.65 -7.47 -2.49
N THR A 13 7.54 -6.72 -1.38
CA THR A 13 7.47 -5.24 -1.41
C THR A 13 8.74 -4.67 -2.04
N ASN A 14 9.91 -5.12 -1.59
CA ASN A 14 11.20 -4.66 -2.13
C ASN A 14 11.33 -4.98 -3.62
N TYR A 15 10.88 -6.16 -4.04
CA TYR A 15 10.91 -6.57 -5.44
C TYR A 15 10.04 -5.66 -6.31
N VAL A 16 8.77 -5.46 -5.93
CA VAL A 16 7.81 -4.61 -6.63
C VAL A 16 8.32 -3.17 -6.75
N LEU A 17 8.94 -2.63 -5.69
CA LEU A 17 9.48 -1.27 -5.72
C LEU A 17 10.64 -1.12 -6.72
N ALA A 18 11.44 -2.17 -6.91
CA ALA A 18 12.55 -2.21 -7.86
C ALA A 18 12.11 -2.58 -9.29
N HIS A 19 10.97 -3.26 -9.46
CA HIS A 19 10.47 -3.81 -10.73
C HIS A 19 9.00 -3.41 -10.92
N ARG A 20 8.76 -2.10 -11.06
CA ARG A 20 7.39 -1.53 -11.09
C ARG A 20 6.57 -1.93 -12.30
N ASP A 21 7.23 -2.47 -13.33
CA ASP A 21 6.66 -2.95 -14.59
C ASP A 21 6.29 -4.45 -14.54
N ASP A 22 6.73 -5.20 -13.53
CA ASP A 22 6.33 -6.60 -13.36
C ASP A 22 4.92 -6.70 -12.78
N GLN A 23 3.95 -6.82 -13.70
CA GLN A 23 2.53 -6.96 -13.36
C GLN A 23 2.26 -8.19 -12.47
N SER A 24 2.99 -9.29 -12.66
CA SER A 24 2.77 -10.51 -11.87
C SER A 24 3.18 -10.32 -10.42
N ALA A 25 4.29 -9.61 -10.18
CA ALA A 25 4.71 -9.24 -8.84
C ALA A 25 3.72 -8.27 -8.18
N TRP A 26 3.23 -7.29 -8.94
CA TRP A 26 2.23 -6.33 -8.47
C TRP A 26 0.92 -7.02 -8.07
N ASP A 27 0.40 -7.91 -8.92
CA ASP A 27 -0.86 -8.62 -8.69
C ASP A 27 -0.80 -9.48 -7.42
N GLU A 28 0.31 -10.19 -7.20
CA GLU A 28 0.54 -10.94 -5.96
C GLU A 28 0.59 -9.99 -4.75
N TYR A 29 1.29 -8.86 -4.85
CA TYR A 29 1.42 -7.89 -3.76
C TYR A 29 0.09 -7.24 -3.35
N VAL A 30 -0.77 -6.91 -4.30
CA VAL A 30 -2.08 -6.29 -4.01
C VAL A 30 -3.11 -7.29 -3.50
N SER A 31 -3.02 -8.55 -3.91
CA SER A 31 -3.95 -9.61 -3.47
C SER A 31 -3.80 -9.98 -1.99
N ARG A 32 -2.63 -9.73 -1.39
CA ARG A 32 -2.34 -10.13 -0.01
C ARG A 32 -3.14 -9.32 1.02
N PRO A 33 -3.83 -10.00 1.96
CA PRO A 33 -4.56 -9.32 3.01
C PRO A 33 -3.61 -8.61 3.98
N ARG A 34 -3.97 -7.38 4.35
CA ARG A 34 -3.27 -6.60 5.38
C ARG A 34 -4.22 -6.43 6.56
N THR A 35 -4.16 -7.36 7.50
CA THR A 35 -5.08 -7.41 8.66
C THR A 35 -4.99 -6.17 9.55
N ASN A 36 -3.82 -5.55 9.61
CA ASN A 36 -3.56 -4.34 10.41
C ASN A 36 -3.55 -3.04 9.60
N ALA A 37 -4.01 -3.06 8.35
CA ALA A 37 -4.02 -1.85 7.53
C ALA A 37 -5.20 -0.94 7.90
N THR A 38 -4.92 0.34 8.17
CA THR A 38 -5.96 1.38 8.21
C THR A 38 -6.50 1.58 6.80
N ARG A 39 -7.78 1.27 6.59
CA ARG A 39 -8.46 1.53 5.33
C ARG A 39 -9.20 2.86 5.41
N TYR A 40 -8.99 3.68 4.39
CA TYR A 40 -9.79 4.88 4.15
C TYR A 40 -10.73 4.62 2.98
N PRO A 41 -11.97 5.15 3.01
CA PRO A 41 -12.86 5.10 1.87
C PRO A 41 -12.25 5.87 0.70
N ALA A 42 -12.51 5.43 -0.53
CA ALA A 42 -12.08 6.17 -1.72
C ALA A 42 -12.65 7.60 -1.67
N PRO A 43 -11.81 8.65 -1.74
CA PRO A 43 -12.28 10.02 -1.65
C PRO A 43 -13.08 10.38 -2.91
N LYS A 44 -14.15 11.17 -2.74
CA LYS A 44 -15.00 11.63 -3.85
C LYS A 44 -14.37 12.76 -4.64
N ASN A 45 -13.46 13.51 -4.02
CA ASN A 45 -12.78 14.67 -4.59
C ASN A 45 -11.44 14.93 -3.88
N GLN A 46 -10.64 15.87 -4.41
CA GLN A 46 -9.32 16.21 -3.87
C GLN A 46 -9.39 16.68 -2.41
N LYS A 47 -10.38 17.51 -2.07
CA LYS A 47 -10.52 18.01 -0.70
C LYS A 47 -10.71 16.87 0.31
N GLU A 48 -11.53 15.88 -0.02
CA GLU A 48 -11.72 14.71 0.84
C GLU A 48 -10.44 13.89 0.95
N SER A 49 -9.64 13.79 -0.11
CA SER A 49 -8.32 13.15 -0.08
C SER A 49 -7.37 13.87 0.88
N ASP A 50 -7.33 15.20 0.82
CA ASP A 50 -6.47 16.02 1.67
C ASP A 50 -6.91 15.90 3.14
N ASP A 51 -8.22 15.97 3.42
CA ASP A 51 -8.76 15.82 4.77
C ASP A 51 -8.45 14.42 5.37
N GLN A 52 -8.53 13.36 4.57
CA GLN A 52 -8.16 12.01 4.98
C GLN A 52 -6.66 11.88 5.26
N PHE A 53 -5.82 12.54 4.47
CA PHE A 53 -4.37 12.56 4.67
C PHE A 53 -4.00 13.29 5.97
N GLU A 54 -4.61 14.43 6.26
CA GLU A 54 -4.41 15.17 7.50
C GLU A 54 -4.89 14.39 8.74
N ASP A 55 -5.99 13.65 8.63
CA ASP A 55 -6.43 12.73 9.69
C ASP A 55 -5.44 11.58 9.93
N PHE A 56 -4.88 11.03 8.85
CA PHE A 56 -3.83 10.01 8.96
C PHE A 56 -2.58 10.54 9.68
N LEU A 57 -2.10 11.74 9.31
CA LEU A 57 -0.94 12.36 9.94
C LEU A 57 -1.16 12.59 11.44
N ARG A 58 -2.31 13.16 11.82
CA ARG A 58 -2.71 13.35 13.22
C ARG A 58 -2.71 12.06 14.02
N LYS A 59 -3.24 10.96 13.46
CA LYS A 59 -3.22 9.63 14.10
C LYS A 59 -1.81 9.07 14.29
N GLN A 60 -0.85 9.47 13.46
CA GLN A 60 0.56 9.08 13.59
C GLN A 60 1.35 9.98 14.55
N GLY A 61 0.70 10.98 15.17
CA GLY A 61 1.38 11.97 16.01
C GLY A 61 2.33 12.88 15.23
N LYS A 62 2.19 12.94 13.91
CA LYS A 62 2.96 13.82 13.03
C LYS A 62 2.03 14.95 12.62
N THR A 63 2.35 16.16 13.03
CA THR A 63 1.68 17.38 12.55
C THR A 63 2.67 18.10 11.66
N ILE A 64 2.24 18.55 10.47
CA ILE A 64 3.01 19.44 9.60
C ILE A 64 2.55 20.87 9.85
#